data_AF-A0A391NST5-F1
#
_entry.id   AF-A0A391NST5-F1
#
_cell.length_a   1.000
_cell.length_b   1.000
_cell.length_c   1.000
_cell.angle_alpha   90.00
_cell.angle_beta   90.00
_cell.angle_gamma   90.00
#
_symmetry.space_group_name_H-M   'P 1'
#
loop_
_entity.id
_entity.type
_entity.pdbx_description
1 polymer ?
#
loop_
_entity_poly.entity_id
_entity_poly.type
_entity_poly.pdbx_seq_one_letter_code
_entity_poly.pdbx_strand_id
1 'polypeptide(L)'
;MSGRKQDITVRSDGGLTESEIQGMVSEAEANRKKDEETLAMIELRNACESTVYSAVSTIEEHGDKVSDEARQALSDSLYTLQTLLAQPNEDLQLADVEMAKANLSAAIMAFGKAIYEGKGKK
;
A
#
# COMPACT_ATOMS: atom_id res chain seq x y z
N MET A 1 18.74 73.82 9.59
CA MET A 1 18.10 72.79 10.44
C MET A 1 17.46 71.75 9.54
N SER A 2 17.41 70.52 10.05
CA SER A 2 17.13 69.25 9.38
C SER A 2 15.83 69.19 8.55
N GLY A 3 15.74 68.22 7.64
CA GLY A 3 14.42 67.83 7.11
C GLY A 3 14.33 66.99 5.83
N ARG A 4 15.39 66.35 5.33
CA ARG A 4 15.26 65.45 4.16
C ARG A 4 14.74 64.09 4.64
N LYS A 5 13.41 63.94 4.75
CA LYS A 5 12.76 62.64 4.98
C LYS A 5 13.03 61.74 3.77
N GLN A 6 13.91 60.77 3.94
CA GLN A 6 14.09 59.67 3.00
C GLN A 6 13.08 58.59 3.36
N ASP A 7 12.07 58.43 2.51
CA ASP A 7 11.11 57.33 2.60
C ASP A 7 11.80 56.09 2.04
N ILE A 8 12.38 55.28 2.93
CA ILE A 8 12.96 53.99 2.56
C ILE A 8 11.78 53.03 2.42
N THR A 9 11.10 53.06 1.27
CA THR A 9 10.16 52.01 0.91
C THR A 9 10.98 50.75 0.68
N VAL A 10 11.04 49.89 1.70
CA VAL A 10 11.61 48.54 1.60
C VAL A 10 10.74 47.76 0.60
N ARG A 11 11.09 47.86 -0.68
CA ARG A 11 10.71 46.84 -1.65
C ARG A 11 11.58 45.64 -1.29
N SER A 12 10.98 44.66 -0.61
CA SER A 12 11.63 43.37 -0.35
C SER A 12 11.92 42.70 -1.68
N ASP A 13 13.06 43.02 -2.30
CA ASP A 13 13.55 42.44 -3.55
C ASP A 13 14.25 41.09 -3.33
N GLY A 14 14.12 40.51 -2.13
CA GLY A 14 14.70 39.23 -1.74
C GLY A 14 13.70 38.15 -1.31
N GLY A 15 12.41 38.34 -1.59
CA GLY A 15 11.36 37.36 -1.30
C GLY A 15 10.76 36.81 -2.58
N LEU A 16 10.52 35.50 -2.63
CA LEU A 16 9.82 34.79 -3.70
C LEU A 16 8.62 35.60 -4.20
N THR A 17 8.50 35.75 -5.52
CA THR A 17 7.33 36.38 -6.15
C THR A 17 6.08 35.57 -5.86
N GLU A 18 4.89 36.18 -5.95
CA GLU A 18 3.63 35.47 -5.70
C GLU A 18 3.42 34.26 -6.63
N SER A 19 3.99 34.32 -7.84
CA SER A 19 4.03 33.17 -8.78
C SER A 19 4.98 32.06 -8.30
N GLU A 20 6.13 32.40 -7.72
CA GLU A 20 7.05 31.42 -7.13
C GLU A 20 6.46 30.84 -5.84
N ILE A 21 5.77 31.64 -5.04
CA ILE A 21 5.04 31.17 -3.85
C ILE A 21 3.95 30.17 -4.26
N GLN A 22 3.13 30.47 -5.27
CA GLN A 22 2.12 29.53 -5.75
C GLN A 22 2.73 28.24 -6.31
N GLY A 23 3.85 28.35 -7.05
CA GLY A 23 4.60 27.19 -7.52
C GLY A 23 5.08 26.32 -6.35
N MET A 24 5.71 26.92 -5.35
CA MET A 24 6.17 26.22 -4.15
C MET A 24 5.04 25.58 -3.35
N VAL A 25 3.86 26.22 -3.27
CA VAL A 25 2.69 25.62 -2.63
C VAL A 25 2.20 24.39 -3.39
N SER A 26 2.11 24.46 -4.72
CA SER A 26 1.68 23.33 -5.54
C SER A 26 2.67 22.16 -5.51
N GLU A 27 3.97 22.46 -5.55
CA GLU A 27 5.03 21.45 -5.40
C GLU A 27 5.00 20.81 -4.00
N ALA A 28 4.78 21.60 -2.95
CA ALA A 28 4.64 21.08 -1.59
C ALA A 28 3.43 20.15 -1.46
N GLU A 29 2.28 20.49 -2.07
CA GLU A 29 1.09 19.63 -2.07
C GLU A 29 1.31 18.32 -2.84
N ALA A 30 1.95 18.40 -4.02
CA ALA A 30 2.28 17.22 -4.82
C ALA A 30 3.24 16.27 -4.08
N ASN A 31 4.27 16.83 -3.43
CA ASN A 31 5.20 16.06 -2.62
C ASN A 31 4.50 15.43 -1.41
N ARG A 32 3.63 16.18 -0.72
CA ARG A 32 2.85 15.64 0.41
C ARG A 32 2.01 14.43 -0.01
N LYS A 33 1.35 14.51 -1.17
CA LYS A 33 0.55 13.40 -1.70
C LYS A 33 1.41 12.18 -2.03
N LYS A 34 2.58 12.39 -2.65
CA LYS A 34 3.52 11.31 -2.98
C LYS A 34 4.06 10.62 -1.72
N ASP A 35 4.35 11.39 -0.68
CA ASP A 35 4.78 10.87 0.62
C ASP A 35 3.66 10.04 1.28
N GLU A 36 2.42 10.54 1.26
CA GLU A 36 1.23 9.83 1.75
C GLU A 36 1.03 8.48 1.02
N GLU A 37 1.13 8.47 -0.31
CA GLU A 37 1.02 7.25 -1.14
C GLU A 37 2.14 6.25 -0.84
N THR A 38 3.37 6.74 -0.64
CA THR A 38 4.53 5.90 -0.29
C THR A 38 4.35 5.25 1.08
N LEU A 39 3.89 6.01 2.07
CA LEU A 39 3.60 5.50 3.41
C LEU A 39 2.50 4.43 3.36
N ALA A 40 1.40 4.71 2.67
CA ALA A 40 0.29 3.77 2.53
C ALA A 40 0.73 2.47 1.84
N MET A 41 1.58 2.54 0.82
CA MET A 41 2.15 1.35 0.17
C MET A 41 3.01 0.53 1.14
N ILE A 42 3.87 1.17 1.94
CA ILE A 42 4.70 0.46 2.94
C ILE A 42 3.83 -0.23 3.98
N GLU A 43 2.82 0.45 4.54
CA GLU A 43 1.89 -0.14 5.50
C GLU A 43 1.13 -1.32 4.90
N LEU A 44 0.69 -1.17 3.65
CA LEU A 44 0.00 -2.24 2.93
C LEU A 44 0.91 -3.45 2.72
N ARG A 45 2.18 -3.26 2.35
CA ARG A 45 3.15 -4.35 2.20
C ARG A 45 3.34 -5.12 3.51
N ASN A 46 3.51 -4.41 4.62
CA ASN A 46 3.61 -5.03 5.95
C ASN A 46 2.35 -5.85 6.29
N ALA A 47 1.16 -5.32 5.96
CA ALA A 47 -0.08 -6.05 6.16
C ALA A 47 -0.20 -7.27 5.22
N CYS A 48 0.33 -7.19 4.00
CA CYS A 48 0.36 -8.31 3.07
C CYS A 48 1.30 -9.42 3.54
N GLU A 49 2.48 -9.09 4.06
CA GLU A 49 3.43 -10.08 4.61
C GLU A 49 2.79 -10.93 5.72
N SER A 50 2.08 -10.27 6.65
CA SER A 50 1.31 -10.96 7.70
C SER A 50 0.25 -11.91 7.11
N THR A 51 -0.44 -11.47 6.06
CA THR A 51 -1.46 -12.28 5.38
C THR A 51 -0.84 -13.48 4.65
N VAL A 52 0.28 -13.26 3.96
CA VAL A 52 1.05 -14.32 3.28
C VAL A 52 1.49 -15.38 4.29
N TYR A 53 2.08 -14.96 5.41
CA TYR A 53 2.50 -15.88 6.46
C TYR A 53 1.33 -16.73 6.97
N SER A 54 0.19 -16.10 7.27
CA SER A 54 -1.01 -16.82 7.70
C SER A 54 -1.49 -17.84 6.66
N ALA A 55 -1.44 -17.50 5.37
CA ALA A 55 -1.79 -18.43 4.29
C ALA A 55 -0.81 -19.61 4.20
N VAL A 56 0.49 -19.37 4.28
CA VAL A 56 1.52 -20.43 4.28
C VAL A 56 1.28 -21.40 5.44
N SER A 57 1.16 -20.89 6.68
CA SER A 57 0.92 -21.74 7.85
C SER A 57 -0.38 -22.53 7.73
N THR A 58 -1.44 -21.92 7.18
CA THR A 58 -2.71 -22.61 6.96
C THR A 58 -2.58 -23.78 5.97
N ILE A 59 -1.84 -23.61 4.88
CA ILE A 59 -1.55 -24.68 3.93
C ILE A 59 -0.71 -25.78 4.58
N GLU A 60 0.33 -25.42 5.33
CA GLU A 60 1.22 -26.39 5.97
C GLU A 60 0.50 -27.23 7.03
N GLU A 61 -0.35 -26.61 7.85
CA GLU A 61 -1.04 -27.31 8.94
C GLU A 61 -2.25 -28.13 8.49
N HIS A 62 -2.91 -27.71 7.41
CA HIS A 62 -4.23 -28.23 7.03
C HIS A 62 -4.36 -28.62 5.56
N GLY A 63 -3.31 -28.45 4.75
CA GLY A 63 -3.26 -28.84 3.34
C GLY A 63 -3.73 -30.26 3.11
N ASP A 64 -3.30 -31.20 3.96
CA ASP A 64 -3.60 -32.63 3.81
C ASP A 64 -5.05 -33.00 4.19
N LYS A 65 -5.84 -32.04 4.67
CA LYS A 65 -7.23 -32.25 5.10
C LYS A 65 -8.27 -31.73 4.10
N VAL A 66 -7.82 -31.17 2.98
CA VAL A 66 -8.68 -30.61 1.91
C VAL A 66 -8.34 -31.23 0.56
N SER A 67 -9.14 -30.94 -0.47
CA SER A 67 -8.81 -31.38 -1.84
C SER A 67 -7.61 -30.60 -2.40
N ASP A 68 -6.92 -31.22 -3.36
CA ASP A 68 -5.81 -30.59 -4.07
C ASP A 68 -6.26 -29.31 -4.79
N GLU A 69 -7.51 -29.24 -5.26
CA GLU A 69 -8.03 -28.02 -5.91
C GLU A 69 -8.14 -26.85 -4.92
N ALA A 70 -8.62 -27.11 -3.70
CA ALA A 70 -8.73 -26.09 -2.66
C ALA A 70 -7.34 -25.62 -2.19
N ARG A 71 -6.38 -26.56 -2.08
CA ARG A 71 -4.98 -26.23 -1.78
C ARG A 71 -4.36 -25.37 -2.88
N GLN A 72 -4.53 -25.77 -4.14
CA GLN A 72 -3.99 -25.05 -5.29
C GLN A 72 -4.58 -23.64 -5.39
N ALA A 73 -5.88 -23.45 -5.21
CA ALA A 73 -6.51 -22.13 -5.26
C ALA A 73 -5.94 -21.14 -4.23
N LEU A 74 -5.62 -21.63 -3.01
CA LEU A 74 -4.97 -20.81 -1.99
C LEU A 74 -3.51 -20.52 -2.36
N SER A 75 -2.77 -21.53 -2.85
CA SER A 75 -1.39 -21.36 -3.32
C SER A 75 -1.26 -20.37 -4.49
N ASP A 76 -2.19 -20.40 -5.45
CA ASP A 76 -2.20 -19.49 -6.60
C ASP A 76 -2.46 -18.04 -6.17
N SER A 77 -3.40 -17.84 -5.23
CA SER A 77 -3.69 -16.52 -4.65
C SER A 77 -2.48 -15.98 -3.88
N LEU A 78 -1.79 -16.85 -3.14
CA LEU A 78 -0.58 -16.52 -2.41
C LEU A 78 0.55 -16.12 -3.37
N TYR A 79 0.76 -16.90 -4.43
CA TYR A 79 1.77 -16.61 -5.44
C TYR A 79 1.51 -15.29 -6.16
N THR A 80 0.24 -14.99 -6.46
CA THR A 80 -0.17 -13.73 -7.07
C THR A 80 0.22 -12.54 -6.20
N LEU A 81 -0.10 -12.59 -4.90
CA LEU A 81 0.25 -11.52 -3.96
C LEU A 81 1.78 -11.38 -3.82
N GLN A 82 2.51 -12.48 -3.71
CA GLN A 82 3.98 -12.43 -3.64
C GLN A 82 4.62 -11.84 -4.89
N THR A 83 4.09 -12.17 -6.07
CA THR A 83 4.58 -11.65 -7.35
C THR A 83 4.34 -10.15 -7.47
N LEU A 84 3.20 -9.65 -6.96
CA LEU A 84 2.97 -8.21 -6.84
C LEU A 84 3.97 -7.57 -5.88
N LEU A 85 4.14 -8.13 -4.68
CA LEU A 85 5.08 -7.58 -3.70
C LEU A 85 6.55 -7.61 -4.16
N ALA A 86 6.92 -8.49 -5.11
CA ALA A 86 8.27 -8.52 -5.67
C ALA A 86 8.56 -7.35 -6.64
N GLN A 87 7.53 -6.66 -7.12
CA GLN A 87 7.69 -5.51 -8.01
C GLN A 87 8.10 -4.25 -7.23
N PRO A 88 8.83 -3.32 -7.86
CA PRO A 88 9.14 -2.03 -7.26
C PRO A 88 7.86 -1.25 -6.97
N ASN A 89 7.83 -0.53 -5.85
CA ASN A 89 6.64 0.20 -5.40
C ASN A 89 6.17 1.28 -6.41
N GLU A 90 7.10 1.78 -7.22
CA GLU A 90 6.83 2.80 -8.25
C GLU A 90 5.92 2.29 -9.37
N ASP A 91 5.96 0.98 -9.64
CA ASP A 91 5.15 0.32 -10.68
C ASP A 91 3.86 -0.30 -10.11
N LEU A 92 3.74 -0.36 -8.78
CA LEU A 92 2.60 -0.96 -8.10
C LEU A 92 1.46 0.03 -7.88
N GLN A 93 0.26 -0.36 -8.27
CA GLN A 93 -0.94 0.35 -7.87
C GLN A 93 -1.41 -0.16 -6.52
N LEU A 94 -1.67 0.77 -5.60
CA LEU A 94 -2.11 0.47 -4.23
C LEU A 94 -3.38 -0.40 -4.24
N ALA A 95 -4.31 -0.10 -5.15
CA ALA A 95 -5.55 -0.85 -5.37
C ALA A 95 -5.31 -2.30 -5.81
N ASP A 96 -4.29 -2.57 -6.64
CA ASP A 96 -4.00 -3.93 -7.11
C ASP A 96 -3.47 -4.81 -5.97
N VAL A 97 -2.61 -4.24 -5.12
CA VAL A 97 -2.08 -4.93 -3.94
C VAL A 97 -3.19 -5.16 -2.91
N GLU A 98 -4.07 -4.18 -2.68
CA GLU A 98 -5.23 -4.35 -1.80
C GLU A 98 -6.17 -5.44 -2.29
N MET A 99 -6.47 -5.46 -3.59
CA MET A 99 -7.32 -6.47 -4.21
C MET A 99 -6.69 -7.86 -4.09
N ALA A 100 -5.39 -8.01 -4.37
CA ALA A 100 -4.68 -9.27 -4.22
C ALA A 100 -4.67 -9.76 -2.76
N LYS A 101 -4.47 -8.86 -1.79
CA LYS A 101 -4.58 -9.18 -0.35
C LYS A 101 -5.98 -9.63 0.04
N ALA A 102 -7.02 -8.95 -0.47
CA ALA A 102 -8.41 -9.32 -0.24
C ALA A 102 -8.73 -10.70 -0.82
N ASN A 103 -8.25 -10.98 -2.04
CA ASN A 103 -8.40 -12.29 -2.69
C ASN A 103 -7.71 -13.39 -1.88
N LEU A 104 -6.48 -13.16 -1.41
CA LEU A 104 -5.79 -14.12 -0.54
C LEU A 104 -6.57 -14.36 0.75
N SER A 105 -7.06 -13.30 1.39
CA SER A 105 -7.85 -13.41 2.61
C SER A 105 -9.14 -14.21 2.40
N ALA A 106 -9.83 -13.99 1.28
CA ALA A 106 -11.01 -14.76 0.89
C ALA A 106 -10.67 -16.23 0.61
N ALA A 107 -9.54 -16.50 -0.05
CA ALA A 107 -9.05 -17.86 -0.28
C ALA A 107 -8.72 -18.59 1.03
N ILE A 108 -8.10 -17.92 2.00
CA ILE A 108 -7.85 -18.47 3.35
C ILE A 108 -9.18 -18.87 4.01
N MET A 109 -10.20 -18.01 3.95
CA MET A 109 -11.52 -18.33 4.53
C MET A 109 -12.20 -19.50 3.81
N ALA A 110 -12.14 -19.54 2.48
CA ALA A 110 -12.71 -20.64 1.70
C ALA A 110 -12.00 -21.97 2.00
N PHE A 111 -10.67 -21.95 2.11
CA PHE A 111 -9.87 -23.09 2.54
C PHE A 111 -10.23 -23.52 3.97
N GLY A 112 -10.36 -22.56 4.89
CA GLY A 112 -10.87 -22.76 6.24
C GLY A 112 -12.19 -23.54 6.26
N LYS A 113 -13.16 -23.08 5.46
CA LYS A 113 -14.46 -23.75 5.30
C LYS A 113 -14.32 -25.17 4.76
N ALA A 114 -13.46 -25.39 3.76
CA ALA A 114 -13.20 -26.71 3.21
C ALA A 114 -12.64 -27.70 4.26
N ILE A 115 -11.81 -27.23 5.20
CA ILE A 115 -11.32 -28.06 6.32
C ILE A 115 -12.48 -28.51 7.22
N TYR A 116 -13.40 -27.60 7.55
CA TYR A 116 -14.56 -27.93 8.40
C TYR A 116 -15.51 -28.89 7.70
N GLU A 117 -15.79 -28.69 6.42
CA GLU A 117 -16.64 -29.57 5.62
C GLU A 117 -15.99 -30.96 5.42
N GLY A 118 -14.66 -31.01 5.25
CA GLY A 118 -13.89 -32.25 5.20
C GLY A 118 -13.90 -33.04 6.51
N LYS A 119 -13.91 -32.35 7.66
CA LYS A 119 -14.04 -32.99 8.99
C LYS A 119 -15.44 -33.51 9.31
N GLY A 120 -16.48 -32.97 8.65
CA GLY A 120 -17.87 -33.36 8.86
C GLY A 120 -18.29 -34.65 8.15
N LYS A 121 -17.52 -35.12 7.16
CA LYS A 121 -17.72 -36.42 6.51
C LYS A 121 -16.90 -37.50 7.23
N LYS A 122 -17.40 -37.96 8.38
CA LYS A 122 -17.06 -39.28 8.92
C LYS A 122 -18.27 -40.21 8.78
#